data_AF-A0A522ZLU0-F1
#
_entry.id   AF-A0A522ZLU0-F1
#
_cell.length_a   1.000
_cell.length_b   1.000
_cell.length_c   1.000
_cell.angle_alpha   90.00
_cell.angle_beta   90.00
_cell.angle_gamma   90.00
#
_symmetry.space_group_name_H-M   'P 1'
#
loop_
_entity.id
_entity.type
_entity.pdbx_description
1 polymer ?
#
loop_
_entity_poly.entity_id
_entity_poly.type
_entity_poly.pdbx_seq_one_letter_code
_entity_poly.pdbx_strand_id
1 'polypeptide(L)'
;MALRIRWGRLPLTRRLTLLFTAVAASVVLGLGALFLVETERHFVELDRMALQDKQHLIEEILRNANSADDAHRRLGEALSYHHDLYAQVQDGQGAVVFQSRGFIPTMRGDKPLSAGENKVFGVWRHDGARFHTLVFKAAPAYSSTPLMVWIAADTDHHTQFLDRLRRSLALYVLAAIAICGLLSWFAARQGLAPLRDMKSRAAKVTGQKLGERMPVQAVPVEMADLAQELNRMLDRLQEDFQRLTDFASDLAHELRTPISNLLTQTQVALATKRDAATYRDILASNAEEFQRLARMVSDMLFLAKTERGVDLPHKERFSARQDALALLEFYEAVAEEKRIRLRVEGAGEIEGDRLMFRRAVSNLLSNALRYTPEAGDITI
;
A
#
# COMPACT_ATOMS: atom_id res chain seq x y z
N MET A 1 12.93 2.43 18.15
CA MET A 1 11.97 1.38 17.75
C MET A 1 10.53 1.78 18.13
N ALA A 2 10.03 2.93 17.65
CA ALA A 2 8.67 3.43 17.99
C ALA A 2 7.90 4.04 16.79
N LEU A 3 8.49 4.08 15.59
CA LEU A 3 7.84 4.66 14.40
C LEU A 3 7.01 3.67 13.56
N ARG A 4 7.05 2.37 13.86
CA ARG A 4 6.40 1.33 13.02
C ARG A 4 4.88 1.24 13.19
N ILE A 5 4.27 1.91 14.18
CA ILE A 5 2.92 1.54 14.65
C ILE A 5 1.78 2.46 14.14
N ARG A 6 2.04 3.60 13.48
CA ARG A 6 0.96 4.46 12.96
C ARG A 6 0.80 4.51 11.44
N TRP A 7 1.72 3.92 10.68
CA TRP A 7 1.63 3.94 9.22
C TRP A 7 0.41 3.16 8.74
N GLY A 8 0.11 2.01 9.35
CA GLY A 8 -0.97 1.09 8.99
C GLY A 8 -2.40 1.67 8.88
N ARG A 9 -2.70 2.81 9.51
CA ARG A 9 -4.05 3.43 9.49
C ARG A 9 -4.22 4.57 8.50
N LEU A 10 -3.14 5.07 7.89
CA LEU A 10 -3.24 6.14 6.91
C LEU A 10 -3.77 5.59 5.57
N PRO A 11 -4.65 6.33 4.86
CA PRO A 11 -5.05 6.02 3.49
C PRO A 11 -3.83 5.81 2.60
N LEU A 12 -3.92 4.84 1.68
CA LEU A 12 -2.82 4.50 0.77
C LEU A 12 -2.34 5.72 -0.04
N THR A 13 -3.26 6.59 -0.45
CA THR A 13 -2.97 7.87 -1.11
C THR A 13 -2.02 8.75 -0.29
N ARG A 14 -2.26 8.90 1.01
CA ARG A 14 -1.42 9.73 1.90
C ARG A 14 -0.04 9.12 2.08
N ARG A 15 0.07 7.79 2.18
CA ARG A 15 1.37 7.12 2.32
C ARG A 15 2.22 7.28 1.07
N LEU A 16 1.66 7.00 -0.11
CA LEU A 16 2.37 7.16 -1.38
C LEU A 16 2.80 8.61 -1.57
N THR A 17 1.90 9.57 -1.32
CA THR A 17 2.24 11.01 -1.40
C THR A 17 3.39 11.36 -0.47
N LEU A 18 3.33 10.98 0.81
CA LEU A 18 4.38 11.28 1.79
C LEU A 18 5.71 10.62 1.40
N LEU A 19 5.69 9.37 0.94
CA LEU A 19 6.90 8.65 0.56
C LEU A 19 7.56 9.28 -0.68
N PHE A 20 6.81 9.54 -1.75
CA PHE A 20 7.36 10.19 -2.94
C PHE A 20 7.83 11.61 -2.66
N THR A 21 7.07 12.38 -1.88
CA THR A 21 7.46 13.74 -1.49
C THR A 21 8.72 13.72 -0.63
N ALA A 22 8.84 12.78 0.31
CA ALA A 22 10.01 12.66 1.17
C ALA A 22 11.26 12.28 0.36
N VAL A 23 11.16 11.31 -0.56
CA VAL A 23 12.28 10.93 -1.42
C VAL A 23 12.70 12.10 -2.32
N ALA A 24 11.75 12.75 -2.98
CA ALA A 24 12.04 13.91 -3.82
C ALA A 24 12.66 15.06 -3.02
N ALA A 25 12.12 15.36 -1.83
CA ALA A 25 12.68 16.37 -0.94
C ALA A 25 14.11 16.02 -0.52
N SER A 26 14.39 14.76 -0.15
CA SER A 26 15.75 14.32 0.20
C SER A 26 16.72 14.48 -0.96
N VAL A 27 16.32 14.13 -2.18
CA VAL A 27 17.17 14.29 -3.37
C VAL A 27 17.44 15.76 -3.67
N VAL A 28 16.40 16.60 -3.69
CA VAL A 28 16.52 18.03 -4.03
C VAL A 28 17.30 18.79 -2.94
N LEU A 29 17.06 18.50 -1.66
CA LEU A 29 17.83 19.07 -0.55
C LEU A 29 19.29 18.61 -0.59
N GLY A 30 19.53 17.32 -0.86
CA GLY A 30 20.87 16.75 -0.98
C GLY A 30 21.67 17.38 -2.13
N LEU A 31 21.06 17.49 -3.31
CA LEU A 31 21.68 18.14 -4.47
C LEU A 31 21.93 19.63 -4.21
N GLY A 32 20.97 20.34 -3.59
CA GLY A 32 21.14 21.74 -3.24
C GLY A 32 22.25 21.99 -2.23
N ALA A 33 22.38 21.12 -1.21
CA ALA A 33 23.46 21.18 -0.23
C ALA A 33 24.82 20.89 -0.87
N LEU A 34 24.91 19.86 -1.71
CA LEU A 34 26.13 19.53 -2.46
C LEU A 34 26.55 20.70 -3.35
N PHE A 35 25.61 21.29 -4.08
CA PHE A 35 25.88 22.43 -4.95
C PHE A 35 26.42 23.65 -4.18
N LEU A 36 25.84 23.98 -3.01
CA LEU A 36 26.34 25.07 -2.17
C LEU A 36 27.76 24.79 -1.64
N VAL A 37 28.03 23.57 -1.18
CA VAL A 37 29.35 23.17 -0.68
C VAL A 37 30.40 23.23 -1.79
N GLU A 38 30.10 22.71 -2.98
CA GLU A 38 31.03 22.75 -4.11
C GLU A 38 31.25 24.18 -4.62
N THR A 39 30.21 25.02 -4.61
CA THR A 39 30.35 26.43 -4.99
C THR A 39 31.23 27.18 -3.98
N GLU A 40 31.04 26.98 -2.67
CA GLU A 40 31.88 27.60 -1.64
C GLU A 40 33.34 27.14 -1.78
N ARG A 41 33.58 25.83 -1.98
CA ARG A 41 34.92 25.28 -2.23
C ARG A 41 35.57 25.90 -3.46
N HIS A 42 34.81 26.06 -4.55
CA HIS A 42 35.31 26.66 -5.78
C HIS A 42 35.75 28.12 -5.58
N PHE A 43 34.98 28.92 -4.84
CA PHE A 43 35.37 30.29 -4.51
C PHE A 43 36.62 30.37 -3.64
N VAL A 44 36.75 29.49 -2.63
CA VAL A 44 37.98 29.43 -1.82
C VAL A 44 39.21 29.12 -2.69
N GLU A 45 39.07 28.22 -3.66
CA GLU A 45 40.17 27.87 -4.57
C GLU A 45 40.51 29.03 -5.52
N LEU A 46 39.50 29.73 -6.07
CA LEU A 46 39.71 30.93 -6.89
C LEU A 46 40.43 32.03 -6.12
N ASP A 47 40.00 32.32 -4.89
CA ASP A 47 40.64 33.32 -4.04
C ASP A 47 42.08 32.93 -3.69
N ARG A 48 42.33 31.63 -3.48
CA ARG A 48 43.68 31.10 -3.24
C ARG A 48 44.59 31.27 -4.45
N MET A 49 44.11 30.96 -5.65
CA MET A 49 44.86 31.17 -6.90
C MET A 49 45.14 32.66 -7.11
N ALA A 50 44.14 33.52 -6.93
CA ALA A 50 44.30 34.96 -7.05
C ALA A 50 45.36 35.50 -6.08
N LEU A 51 45.34 35.10 -4.80
CA LEU A 51 46.37 35.52 -3.83
C LEU A 51 47.77 34.99 -4.18
N GLN A 52 47.89 33.80 -4.77
CA GLN A 52 49.18 33.26 -5.23
C GLN A 52 49.75 34.06 -6.41
N ASP A 53 48.90 34.47 -7.36
CA ASP A 53 49.32 35.35 -8.45
C ASP A 53 49.82 36.70 -7.92
N LYS A 54 49.15 37.24 -6.89
CA LYS A 54 49.58 38.48 -6.22
C LYS A 54 50.86 38.30 -5.41
N GLN A 55 51.05 37.14 -4.78
CA GLN A 55 52.32 36.80 -4.14
C GLN A 55 53.46 36.87 -5.17
N HIS A 56 53.33 36.21 -6.32
CA HIS A 56 54.37 36.22 -7.35
C HIS A 56 54.68 37.62 -7.87
N LEU A 57 53.64 38.45 -8.11
CA LEU A 57 53.82 39.84 -8.52
C LEU A 57 54.61 40.66 -7.47
N ILE A 58 54.27 40.53 -6.18
CA ILE A 58 54.96 41.24 -5.11
C ILE A 58 56.40 40.74 -4.94
N GLU A 59 56.63 39.43 -5.02
CA GLU A 59 57.99 38.86 -4.99
C GLU A 59 58.84 39.38 -6.15
N GLU A 60 58.29 39.45 -7.36
CA GLU A 60 58.98 39.98 -8.55
C GLU A 60 59.33 41.47 -8.39
N ILE A 61 58.39 42.28 -7.89
CA ILE A 61 58.63 43.71 -7.62
C ILE A 61 59.74 43.89 -6.58
N LEU A 62 59.70 43.13 -5.48
CA LEU A 62 60.71 43.22 -4.40
C LEU A 62 62.09 42.74 -4.85
N ARG A 63 62.15 41.70 -5.68
CA ARG A 63 63.41 41.18 -6.27
C ARG A 63 64.02 42.14 -7.29
N ASN A 64 63.21 42.94 -7.98
CA ASN A 64 63.69 43.86 -9.02
C ASN A 64 63.80 45.32 -8.55
N ALA A 65 63.51 45.61 -7.29
CA ALA A 65 63.63 46.93 -6.69
C ALA A 65 65.07 47.22 -6.28
N ASN A 66 65.53 48.46 -6.55
CA ASN A 66 66.91 48.86 -6.24
C ASN A 66 67.07 49.44 -4.82
N SER A 67 65.98 49.85 -4.18
CA SER A 67 65.97 50.40 -2.81
C SER A 67 64.57 50.23 -2.17
N ALA A 68 64.46 50.47 -0.87
CA ALA A 68 63.17 50.45 -0.16
C ALA A 68 62.18 51.48 -0.73
N ASP A 69 62.65 52.68 -1.10
CA ASP A 69 61.81 53.71 -1.72
C ASP A 69 61.34 53.32 -3.13
N ASP A 70 62.20 52.63 -3.89
CA ASP A 70 61.84 52.11 -5.22
C ASP A 70 60.81 50.98 -5.10
N ALA A 71 60.97 50.08 -4.13
CA ALA A 71 59.99 49.05 -3.81
C ALA A 71 58.64 49.65 -3.40
N HIS A 72 58.65 50.67 -2.53
CA HIS A 72 57.44 51.36 -2.09
C HIS A 72 56.67 51.96 -3.28
N ARG A 73 57.37 52.65 -4.20
CA ARG A 73 56.75 53.26 -5.39
C ARG A 73 56.14 52.21 -6.32
N ARG A 74 56.90 51.16 -6.66
CA ARG A 74 56.46 50.10 -7.57
C ARG A 74 55.30 49.27 -7.00
N LEU A 75 55.34 48.94 -5.71
CA LEU A 75 54.23 48.27 -5.02
C LEU A 75 52.98 49.16 -5.00
N GLY A 76 53.16 50.46 -4.75
CA GLY A 76 52.07 51.44 -4.81
C GLY A 76 51.41 51.50 -6.18
N GLU A 77 52.20 51.58 -7.26
CA GLU A 77 51.70 51.58 -8.63
C GLU A 77 50.99 50.27 -8.98
N ALA A 78 51.61 49.11 -8.72
CA ALA A 78 51.04 47.81 -9.07
C ALA A 78 49.76 47.48 -8.29
N LEU A 79 49.70 47.84 -7.01
CA LEU A 79 48.54 47.54 -6.15
C LEU A 79 47.43 48.60 -6.29
N SER A 80 47.73 49.80 -6.79
CA SER A 80 46.70 50.83 -7.01
C SER A 80 45.61 50.43 -8.01
N TYR A 81 45.92 49.50 -8.94
CA TYR A 81 44.95 48.98 -9.91
C TYR A 81 44.10 47.82 -9.35
N HIS A 82 44.37 47.34 -8.14
CA HIS A 82 43.68 46.22 -7.51
C HIS A 82 42.91 46.66 -6.26
N HIS A 83 41.67 47.10 -6.47
CA HIS A 83 40.85 47.74 -5.43
C HIS A 83 40.39 46.78 -4.32
N ASP A 84 40.37 45.48 -4.58
CA ASP A 84 39.94 44.45 -3.62
C ASP A 84 41.11 43.76 -2.90
N LEU A 85 42.32 44.31 -3.03
CA LEU A 85 43.56 43.72 -2.54
C LEU A 85 44.27 44.67 -1.57
N TYR A 86 44.45 44.21 -0.34
CA TYR A 86 45.18 44.93 0.68
C TYR A 86 46.51 44.24 0.93
N ALA A 87 47.61 45.00 0.98
CA ALA A 87 48.92 44.45 1.24
C ALA A 87 49.71 45.32 2.23
N GLN A 88 50.51 44.65 3.04
CA GLN A 88 51.46 45.32 3.92
C GLN A 88 52.78 44.55 3.91
N VAL A 89 53.88 45.29 3.85
CA VAL A 89 55.24 44.76 3.84
C VAL A 89 55.98 45.32 5.03
N GLN A 90 56.60 44.45 5.83
CA GLN A 90 57.45 44.84 6.94
C GLN A 90 58.83 44.19 6.87
N ASP A 91 59.81 44.84 7.47
CA ASP A 91 61.11 44.25 7.72
C ASP A 91 61.11 43.32 8.95
N GLY A 92 62.25 42.66 9.19
CA GLY A 92 62.43 41.77 10.34
C GLY A 92 62.43 42.47 11.71
N GLN A 93 62.44 43.81 11.76
CA GLN A 93 62.34 44.61 12.98
C GLN A 93 60.90 45.11 13.22
N GLY A 94 59.98 44.84 12.29
CA GLY A 94 58.59 45.26 12.35
C GLY A 94 58.35 46.68 11.81
N ALA A 95 59.33 47.32 11.16
CA ALA A 95 59.11 48.59 10.48
C ALA A 95 58.34 48.36 9.16
N VAL A 96 57.37 49.23 8.88
CA VAL A 96 56.52 49.14 7.68
C VAL A 96 57.26 49.74 6.48
N VAL A 97 57.55 48.91 5.48
CA VAL A 97 58.17 49.31 4.20
C VAL A 97 57.11 49.79 3.22
N PHE A 98 55.95 49.13 3.21
CA PHE A 98 54.83 49.48 2.35
C PHE A 98 53.51 49.10 3.02
N GLN A 99 52.47 49.91 2.80
CA GLN A 99 51.12 49.63 3.22
C GLN A 99 50.16 50.18 2.17
N SER A 100 49.28 49.33 1.64
CA SER A 100 48.23 49.77 0.72
C SER A 100 47.19 50.64 1.43
N ARG A 101 46.52 51.51 0.67
CA ARG A 101 45.40 52.30 1.20
C ARG A 101 44.29 51.35 1.66
N GLY A 102 43.76 51.58 2.86
CA GLY A 102 42.70 50.75 3.44
C GLY A 102 43.16 49.47 4.17
N PHE A 103 44.48 49.15 4.18
CA PHE A 103 44.97 48.04 5.01
C PHE A 103 44.84 48.38 6.49
N ILE A 104 44.13 47.55 7.26
CA ILE A 104 43.92 47.73 8.70
C ILE A 104 44.83 46.75 9.46
N PRO A 105 45.59 47.18 10.49
CA PRO A 105 46.49 46.29 11.23
C PRO A 105 45.82 45.04 11.84
N THR A 106 44.53 45.13 12.19
CA THR A 106 43.70 44.00 12.65
C THR A 106 43.51 42.92 11.60
N MET A 107 43.73 43.24 10.32
CA MET A 107 43.77 42.24 9.27
C MET A 107 44.85 41.23 9.62
N ARG A 108 46.12 41.59 9.92
CA ARG A 108 47.28 40.66 10.11
C ARG A 108 47.07 39.31 10.82
N GLY A 109 46.05 39.16 11.64
CA GLY A 109 45.68 37.94 12.33
C GLY A 109 46.66 37.60 13.45
N ASP A 110 46.20 36.87 14.44
CA ASP A 110 47.02 36.53 15.61
C ASP A 110 47.99 35.37 15.37
N LYS A 111 48.05 34.83 14.13
CA LYS A 111 48.91 33.70 13.77
C LYS A 111 50.13 34.18 12.97
N PRO A 112 51.28 34.46 13.62
CA PRO A 112 52.54 34.65 12.89
C PRO A 112 52.92 33.37 12.15
N LEU A 113 53.69 33.51 11.05
CA LEU A 113 54.32 32.35 10.39
C LEU A 113 55.14 31.57 11.43
N SER A 114 54.84 30.27 11.57
CA SER A 114 55.60 29.41 12.47
C SER A 114 57.04 29.27 11.98
N ALA A 115 57.99 29.03 12.88
CA ALA A 115 59.39 28.80 12.51
C ALA A 115 59.50 27.58 11.58
N GLY A 116 59.73 27.82 10.28
CA GLY A 116 59.83 26.79 9.24
C GLY A 116 58.80 26.92 8.10
N GLU A 117 57.73 27.70 8.28
CA GLU A 117 56.77 27.98 7.21
C GLU A 117 57.22 29.16 6.35
N ASN A 118 57.09 29.03 5.03
CA ASN A 118 57.38 30.11 4.07
C ASN A 118 56.13 30.86 3.61
N LYS A 119 54.95 30.23 3.71
CA LYS A 119 53.66 30.86 3.42
C LYS A 119 52.52 30.25 4.25
N VAL A 120 51.54 31.05 4.64
CA VAL A 120 50.33 30.61 5.37
C VAL A 120 49.10 31.26 4.73
N PHE A 121 48.15 30.43 4.31
CA PHE A 121 46.82 30.89 3.89
C PHE A 121 45.88 30.91 5.09
N GLY A 122 45.09 31.97 5.22
CA GLY A 122 44.21 32.18 6.36
C GLY A 122 42.88 32.82 5.96
N VAL A 123 41.98 32.87 6.94
CA VAL A 123 40.73 33.60 6.85
C VAL A 123 40.67 34.56 8.02
N TRP A 124 40.46 35.84 7.73
CA TRP A 124 40.29 36.87 8.74
C TRP A 124 38.88 37.45 8.66
N ARG A 125 38.37 37.88 9.81
CA ARG A 125 37.05 38.52 9.90
C ARG A 125 37.22 39.84 10.63
N HIS A 126 36.77 40.91 10.00
CA HIS A 126 36.81 42.24 10.59
C HIS A 126 35.53 42.99 10.21
N ASP A 127 34.86 43.57 11.20
CA ASP A 127 33.63 44.37 11.03
C ASP A 127 32.52 43.68 10.21
N GLY A 128 32.40 42.35 10.34
CA GLY A 128 31.43 41.53 9.59
C GLY A 128 31.89 41.08 8.20
N ALA A 129 32.91 41.73 7.62
CA ALA A 129 33.53 41.32 6.36
C ALA A 129 34.48 40.14 6.56
N ARG A 130 34.57 39.28 5.55
CA ARG A 130 35.47 38.13 5.53
C ARG A 130 36.56 38.35 4.49
N PHE A 131 37.80 38.14 4.89
CA PHE A 131 38.97 38.29 4.04
C PHE A 131 39.72 36.96 3.93
N HIS A 132 40.13 36.61 2.72
CA HIS A 132 41.06 35.52 2.47
C HIS A 132 42.47 36.07 2.38
N THR A 133 43.40 35.47 3.12
CA THR A 133 44.68 36.10 3.39
C THR A 133 45.84 35.16 3.14
N LEU A 134 46.96 35.76 2.75
CA LEU A 134 48.18 35.05 2.47
C LEU A 134 49.35 35.82 3.07
N VAL A 135 50.07 35.16 3.97
CA VAL A 135 51.28 35.70 4.58
C VAL A 135 52.48 34.92 4.09
N PHE A 136 53.53 35.60 3.63
CA PHE A 136 54.74 34.95 3.13
C PHE A 136 55.99 35.81 3.37
N LYS A 137 57.15 35.17 3.23
CA LYS A 137 58.46 35.84 3.29
C LYS A 137 58.96 36.14 1.89
N ALA A 138 59.38 37.36 1.64
CA ALA A 138 59.99 37.78 0.37
C ALA A 138 61.41 38.30 0.61
N ALA A 139 62.36 37.91 -0.24
CA ALA A 139 63.73 38.43 -0.20
C ALA A 139 63.89 39.56 -1.23
N PRO A 140 64.04 40.82 -0.79
CA PRO A 140 64.29 41.94 -1.70
C PRO A 140 65.73 41.92 -2.22
N ALA A 141 66.00 42.49 -3.39
CA ALA A 141 67.40 42.58 -3.90
C ALA A 141 68.27 43.57 -3.12
N TYR A 142 67.66 44.56 -2.45
CA TYR A 142 68.35 45.63 -1.75
C TYR A 142 68.59 45.36 -0.25
N SER A 143 68.17 44.22 0.30
CA SER A 143 68.38 43.86 1.71
C SER A 143 68.69 42.37 1.88
N SER A 144 69.56 42.04 2.85
CA SER A 144 69.88 40.65 3.22
C SER A 144 68.88 40.04 4.21
N THR A 145 67.94 40.83 4.74
CA THR A 145 66.88 40.35 5.63
C THR A 145 65.57 40.15 4.84
N PRO A 146 64.87 39.01 5.04
CA PRO A 146 63.59 38.79 4.38
C PRO A 146 62.54 39.75 4.94
N LEU A 147 61.70 40.26 4.05
CA LEU A 147 60.51 41.04 4.37
C LEU A 147 59.33 40.09 4.60
N MET A 148 58.49 40.44 5.56
CA MET A 148 57.21 39.79 5.82
C MET A 148 56.13 40.51 5.03
N VAL A 149 55.40 39.79 4.19
CA VAL A 149 54.32 40.33 3.38
C VAL A 149 53.00 39.72 3.83
N TRP A 150 52.03 40.57 4.15
CA TRP A 150 50.64 40.18 4.38
C TRP A 150 49.80 40.69 3.22
N ILE A 151 49.04 39.80 2.58
CA ILE A 151 48.04 40.15 1.58
C ILE A 151 46.67 39.69 2.08
N ALA A 152 45.65 40.50 1.87
CA ALA A 152 44.25 40.20 2.14
C ALA A 152 43.41 40.55 0.91
N ALA A 153 42.54 39.64 0.49
CA ALA A 153 41.53 39.88 -0.53
C ALA A 153 40.15 39.98 0.12
N ASP A 154 39.36 40.96 -0.31
CA ASP A 154 37.97 41.13 0.13
C ASP A 154 37.07 40.04 -0.49
N THR A 155 36.36 39.29 0.36
CA THR A 155 35.45 38.22 -0.07
C THR A 155 33.98 38.66 -0.06
N ASP A 156 33.66 39.94 0.22
CA ASP A 156 32.29 40.40 0.41
C ASP A 156 31.42 40.26 -0.85
N HIS A 157 32.00 40.46 -2.04
CA HIS A 157 31.28 40.20 -3.29
C HIS A 157 30.86 38.73 -3.43
N HIS A 158 31.72 37.79 -3.02
CA HIS A 158 31.44 36.35 -3.04
C HIS A 158 30.42 35.95 -1.97
N THR A 159 30.52 36.49 -0.75
CA THR A 159 29.56 36.18 0.33
C THR A 159 28.15 36.68 0.00
N GLN A 160 28.02 37.90 -0.54
CA GLN A 160 26.73 38.44 -1.00
C GLN A 160 26.14 37.63 -2.16
N PHE A 161 26.98 37.11 -3.06
CA PHE A 161 26.54 36.19 -4.11
C PHE A 161 26.03 34.88 -3.53
N LEU A 162 26.78 34.23 -2.64
CA LEU A 162 26.39 32.97 -1.99
C LEU A 162 25.10 33.12 -1.16
N ASP A 163 24.90 34.24 -0.48
CA ASP A 163 23.67 34.51 0.27
C ASP A 163 22.45 34.69 -0.63
N ARG A 164 22.62 35.37 -1.78
CA ARG A 164 21.56 35.47 -2.80
C ARG A 164 21.25 34.11 -3.40
N LEU A 165 22.29 33.36 -3.77
CA LEU A 165 22.18 32.00 -4.32
C LEU A 165 21.46 31.07 -3.34
N ARG A 166 21.81 31.10 -2.05
CA ARG A 166 21.16 30.33 -0.99
C ARG A 166 19.68 30.66 -0.86
N ARG A 167 19.30 31.95 -0.88
CA ARG A 167 17.89 32.38 -0.82
C ARG A 167 17.10 31.93 -2.04
N SER A 168 17.64 32.13 -3.23
CA SER A 168 17.00 31.68 -4.48
C SER A 168 16.84 30.16 -4.50
N LEU A 169 17.89 29.42 -4.13
CA LEU A 169 17.85 27.96 -4.07
C LEU A 169 16.83 27.47 -3.05
N ALA A 170 16.77 28.07 -1.86
CA ALA A 170 15.76 27.72 -0.85
C ALA A 170 14.33 27.91 -1.37
N LEU A 171 14.07 28.99 -2.11
CA LEU A 171 12.77 29.25 -2.73
C LEU A 171 12.44 28.20 -3.80
N TYR A 172 13.40 27.86 -4.67
CA TYR A 172 13.21 26.82 -5.68
C TYR A 172 13.00 25.43 -5.08
N VAL A 173 13.76 25.08 -4.04
CA VAL A 173 13.61 23.81 -3.30
C VAL A 173 12.22 23.72 -2.69
N LEU A 174 11.76 24.78 -2.02
CA LEU A 174 10.44 24.82 -1.41
C LEU A 174 9.33 24.70 -2.46
N ALA A 175 9.45 25.42 -3.59
CA ALA A 175 8.52 25.30 -4.70
C ALA A 175 8.52 23.90 -5.30
N ALA A 176 9.69 23.29 -5.52
CA ALA A 176 9.83 21.94 -6.05
C ALA A 176 9.20 20.89 -5.13
N ILE A 177 9.41 20.98 -3.82
CA ILE A 177 8.78 20.08 -2.83
C ILE A 177 7.26 20.25 -2.86
N ALA A 178 6.75 21.48 -2.89
CA ALA A 178 5.32 21.75 -2.95
C ALA A 178 4.67 21.19 -4.23
N ILE A 179 5.27 21.45 -5.39
CA ILE A 179 4.81 20.93 -6.69
C ILE A 179 4.86 19.40 -6.71
N CYS A 180 5.96 18.80 -6.26
CA CYS A 180 6.10 17.35 -6.20
C CYS A 180 5.05 16.73 -5.27
N GLY A 181 4.77 17.34 -4.12
CA GLY A 181 3.73 16.90 -3.20
C GLY A 181 2.34 16.96 -3.81
N LEU A 182 2.02 18.05 -4.51
CA LEU A 182 0.75 18.21 -5.24
C LEU A 182 0.59 17.18 -6.36
N LEU A 183 1.63 17.00 -7.19
CA LEU A 183 1.62 16.02 -8.28
C LEU A 183 1.53 14.59 -7.77
N SER A 184 2.28 14.25 -6.72
CA SER A 184 2.23 12.93 -6.07
C SER A 184 0.84 12.65 -5.49
N TRP A 185 0.22 13.65 -4.86
CA TRP A 185 -1.14 13.52 -4.35
C TRP A 185 -2.17 13.34 -5.46
N PHE A 186 -2.05 14.12 -6.54
CA PHE A 186 -2.94 14.03 -7.69
C PHE A 186 -2.82 12.67 -8.38
N ALA A 187 -1.60 12.21 -8.66
CA ALA A 187 -1.32 10.90 -9.26
C ALA A 187 -1.83 9.75 -8.37
N ALA A 188 -1.56 9.78 -7.06
CA ALA A 188 -2.05 8.77 -6.14
C ALA A 188 -3.59 8.77 -6.04
N ARG A 189 -4.22 9.94 -6.06
CA ARG A 189 -5.67 10.07 -6.08
C ARG A 189 -6.22 9.48 -7.39
N GLN A 190 -5.75 9.92 -8.54
CA GLN A 190 -6.26 9.44 -9.83
C GLN A 190 -6.03 7.94 -10.02
N GLY A 191 -4.83 7.43 -9.73
CA GLY A 191 -4.50 6.01 -9.86
C GLY A 191 -5.33 5.09 -8.94
N LEU A 192 -5.74 5.57 -7.76
CA LEU A 192 -6.60 4.82 -6.84
C LEU A 192 -8.09 5.13 -7.01
N ALA A 193 -8.50 5.89 -8.04
CA ALA A 193 -9.91 6.14 -8.32
C ALA A 193 -10.69 4.87 -8.70
N PRO A 194 -10.19 3.97 -9.58
CA PRO A 194 -10.91 2.76 -9.96
C PRO A 194 -11.19 1.83 -8.78
N LEU A 195 -10.23 1.66 -7.87
CA LEU A 195 -10.41 0.87 -6.64
C LEU A 195 -11.51 1.43 -5.73
N ARG A 196 -11.65 2.76 -5.67
CA ARG A 196 -12.71 3.42 -4.90
C ARG A 196 -14.08 3.22 -5.56
N ASP A 197 -14.15 3.22 -6.89
CA ASP A 197 -15.37 2.90 -7.62
C ASP A 197 -15.78 1.44 -7.38
N MET A 198 -14.84 0.50 -7.51
CA MET A 198 -15.07 -0.93 -7.21
C MET A 198 -15.57 -1.14 -5.77
N LYS A 199 -14.95 -0.48 -4.78
CA LYS A 199 -15.43 -0.50 -3.40
C LYS A 199 -16.87 0.02 -3.28
N SER A 200 -17.20 1.10 -3.97
CA SER A 200 -18.53 1.70 -3.89
C SER A 200 -19.60 0.81 -4.53
N ARG A 201 -19.29 0.14 -5.64
CA ARG A 201 -20.16 -0.86 -6.29
C ARG A 201 -20.32 -2.09 -5.41
N ALA A 202 -19.23 -2.63 -4.87
CA ALA A 202 -19.28 -3.77 -3.95
C ALA A 202 -20.14 -3.47 -2.72
N ALA A 203 -20.10 -2.24 -2.20
CA ALA A 203 -20.93 -1.81 -1.08
C ALA A 203 -22.43 -1.67 -1.43
N LYS A 204 -22.80 -1.57 -2.71
CA LYS A 204 -24.19 -1.53 -3.17
C LYS A 204 -24.77 -2.93 -3.41
N VAL A 205 -23.93 -3.95 -3.51
CA VAL A 205 -24.38 -5.34 -3.63
C VAL A 205 -25.13 -5.70 -2.35
N THR A 206 -26.42 -5.96 -2.50
CA THR A 206 -27.29 -6.45 -1.43
C THR A 206 -28.00 -7.70 -1.93
N GLY A 207 -28.62 -8.49 -1.04
CA GLY A 207 -29.36 -9.70 -1.44
C GLY A 207 -30.47 -9.45 -2.47
N GLN A 208 -30.98 -8.22 -2.58
CA GLN A 208 -31.98 -7.83 -3.58
C GLN A 208 -31.37 -7.22 -4.87
N LYS A 209 -30.07 -6.90 -4.86
CA LYS A 209 -29.36 -6.25 -5.99
C LYS A 209 -28.01 -6.90 -6.22
N LEU A 210 -28.04 -8.15 -6.69
CA LEU A 210 -26.85 -8.93 -7.04
C LEU A 210 -26.38 -8.70 -8.48
N GLY A 211 -27.16 -8.03 -9.34
CA GLY A 211 -26.86 -7.87 -10.77
C GLY A 211 -25.78 -6.83 -11.12
N GLU A 212 -25.29 -6.03 -10.18
CA GLU A 212 -24.19 -5.11 -10.47
C GLU A 212 -22.89 -5.89 -10.76
N ARG A 213 -22.14 -5.44 -11.77
CA ARG A 213 -20.84 -6.01 -12.14
C ARG A 213 -19.77 -4.94 -12.23
N MET A 214 -18.52 -5.36 -12.04
CA MET A 214 -17.33 -4.52 -12.19
C MET A 214 -16.98 -4.41 -13.68
N PRO A 215 -16.78 -3.19 -14.22
CA PRO A 215 -16.47 -2.98 -15.62
C PRO A 215 -14.98 -3.27 -15.87
N VAL A 216 -14.67 -4.52 -16.20
CA VAL A 216 -13.28 -5.03 -16.37
C VAL A 216 -12.47 -4.22 -17.39
N GLN A 217 -13.12 -3.71 -18.45
CA GLN A 217 -12.46 -2.94 -19.50
C GLN A 217 -12.22 -1.46 -19.13
N ALA A 218 -12.89 -0.95 -18.09
CA ALA A 218 -12.78 0.45 -17.66
C ALA A 218 -11.77 0.63 -16.52
N VAL A 219 -11.21 -0.45 -15.98
CA VAL A 219 -10.19 -0.42 -14.94
C VAL A 219 -8.79 -0.62 -15.53
N PRO A 220 -7.73 -0.07 -14.90
CA PRO A 220 -6.35 -0.38 -15.26
C PRO A 220 -6.08 -1.88 -15.28
N VAL A 221 -5.14 -2.33 -16.13
CA VAL A 221 -4.82 -3.75 -16.32
C VAL A 221 -4.45 -4.44 -15.01
N GLU A 222 -3.77 -3.73 -14.11
CA GLU A 222 -3.37 -4.22 -12.79
C GLU A 222 -4.55 -4.52 -11.86
N MET A 223 -5.75 -4.00 -12.18
CA MET A 223 -6.99 -4.24 -11.44
C MET A 223 -7.99 -5.13 -12.19
N ALA A 224 -7.70 -5.49 -13.45
CA ALA A 224 -8.60 -6.29 -14.28
C ALA A 224 -8.85 -7.68 -13.68
N ASP A 225 -7.79 -8.34 -13.21
CA ASP A 225 -7.89 -9.68 -12.59
C ASP A 225 -8.75 -9.66 -11.33
N LEU A 226 -8.58 -8.63 -10.48
CA LEU A 226 -9.39 -8.46 -9.29
C LEU A 226 -10.87 -8.21 -9.64
N ALA A 227 -11.14 -7.41 -10.66
CA ALA A 227 -12.50 -7.16 -11.14
C ALA A 227 -13.15 -8.45 -11.67
N GLN A 228 -12.38 -9.29 -12.38
CA GLN A 228 -12.86 -10.59 -12.87
C GLN A 228 -13.18 -11.55 -11.73
N GLU A 229 -12.30 -11.70 -10.75
CA GLU A 229 -12.54 -12.58 -9.60
C GLU A 229 -13.74 -12.12 -8.76
N LEU A 230 -13.89 -10.80 -8.57
CA LEU A 230 -15.06 -10.27 -7.88
C LEU A 230 -16.35 -10.55 -8.65
N ASN A 231 -16.34 -10.43 -9.97
CA ASN A 231 -17.49 -10.80 -10.80
C ASN A 231 -17.80 -12.30 -10.70
N ARG A 232 -16.81 -13.19 -10.76
CA ARG A 232 -17.00 -14.65 -10.58
C ARG A 232 -17.65 -14.98 -9.23
N MET A 233 -17.23 -14.32 -8.16
CA MET A 233 -17.84 -14.48 -6.85
C MET A 233 -19.29 -14.00 -6.83
N LEU A 234 -19.59 -12.85 -7.46
CA LEU A 234 -20.95 -12.33 -7.58
C LEU A 234 -21.85 -13.22 -8.43
N ASP A 235 -21.32 -13.83 -9.49
CA ASP A 235 -22.05 -14.79 -10.33
C ASP A 235 -22.47 -16.02 -9.50
N ARG A 236 -21.54 -16.60 -8.73
CA ARG A 236 -21.85 -17.72 -7.82
C ARG A 236 -22.91 -17.35 -6.77
N LEU A 237 -22.77 -16.19 -6.14
CA LEU A 237 -23.76 -15.70 -5.16
C LEU A 237 -25.14 -15.50 -5.79
N GLN A 238 -25.20 -15.02 -7.03
CA GLN A 238 -26.45 -14.84 -7.75
C GLN A 238 -27.09 -16.19 -8.11
N GLU A 239 -26.30 -17.17 -8.56
CA GLU A 239 -26.78 -18.53 -8.83
C GLU A 239 -27.34 -19.19 -7.57
N ASP A 240 -26.62 -19.12 -6.45
CA ASP A 240 -27.05 -19.71 -5.18
C ASP A 240 -28.33 -19.04 -4.65
N PHE A 241 -28.42 -17.72 -4.76
CA PHE A 241 -29.62 -16.98 -4.34
C PHE A 241 -30.83 -17.30 -5.22
N GLN A 242 -30.62 -17.47 -6.54
CA GLN A 242 -31.69 -17.86 -7.46
C GLN A 242 -32.21 -19.26 -7.11
N ARG A 243 -31.32 -20.24 -6.90
CA ARG A 243 -31.71 -21.59 -6.48
C ARG A 243 -32.50 -21.59 -5.18
N LEU A 244 -32.08 -20.80 -4.19
CA LEU A 244 -32.80 -20.67 -2.92
C LEU A 244 -34.21 -20.07 -3.11
N THR A 245 -34.33 -19.08 -4.00
CA THR A 245 -35.60 -18.41 -4.29
C THR A 245 -36.56 -19.35 -5.01
N ASP A 246 -36.07 -20.07 -6.02
CA ASP A 246 -36.86 -21.06 -6.76
C ASP A 246 -37.33 -22.19 -5.84
N PHE A 247 -36.43 -22.71 -5.00
CA PHE A 247 -36.76 -23.70 -3.98
C PHE A 247 -37.83 -23.19 -3.02
N ALA A 248 -37.67 -21.97 -2.47
CA ALA A 248 -38.67 -21.39 -1.57
C ALA A 248 -40.05 -21.20 -2.24
N SER A 249 -40.07 -20.84 -3.53
CA SER A 249 -41.29 -20.73 -4.33
C SER A 249 -41.98 -22.09 -4.48
N ASP A 250 -41.23 -23.11 -4.89
CA ASP A 250 -41.74 -24.48 -5.07
C ASP A 250 -42.29 -25.03 -3.75
N LEU A 251 -41.59 -24.81 -2.64
CA LEU A 251 -42.06 -25.17 -1.30
C LEU A 251 -43.37 -24.48 -0.95
N ALA A 252 -43.49 -23.18 -1.22
CA ALA A 252 -44.72 -22.45 -0.93
C ALA A 252 -45.91 -22.99 -1.74
N HIS A 253 -45.68 -23.44 -2.98
CA HIS A 253 -46.70 -24.06 -3.81
C HIS A 253 -47.09 -25.46 -3.31
N GLU A 254 -46.13 -26.33 -3.03
CA GLU A 254 -46.37 -27.69 -2.54
C GLU A 254 -47.06 -27.74 -1.17
N LEU A 255 -46.82 -26.75 -0.30
CA LEU A 255 -47.50 -26.64 1.00
C LEU A 255 -48.90 -26.02 0.89
N ARG A 256 -49.13 -25.09 -0.05
CA ARG A 256 -50.43 -24.41 -0.19
C ARG A 256 -51.55 -25.38 -0.50
N THR A 257 -51.34 -26.32 -1.41
CA THR A 257 -52.35 -27.29 -1.86
C THR A 257 -52.91 -28.16 -0.73
N PRO A 258 -52.11 -28.91 0.05
CA PRO A 258 -52.63 -29.73 1.15
C PRO A 258 -53.25 -28.86 2.27
N ILE A 259 -52.72 -27.66 2.53
CA ILE A 259 -53.32 -26.73 3.51
C ILE A 259 -54.70 -26.27 3.06
N SER A 260 -54.88 -25.92 1.78
CA SER A 260 -56.18 -25.55 1.22
C SER A 260 -57.17 -26.73 1.24
N ASN A 261 -56.71 -27.96 0.98
CA ASN A 261 -57.53 -29.16 1.07
C ASN A 261 -58.03 -29.41 2.51
N LEU A 262 -57.11 -29.39 3.49
CA LEU A 262 -57.43 -29.51 4.92
C LEU A 262 -58.44 -28.45 5.37
N LEU A 263 -58.25 -27.20 4.95
CA LEU A 263 -59.16 -26.10 5.27
C LEU A 263 -60.55 -26.35 4.68
N THR A 264 -60.62 -26.75 3.41
CA THR A 264 -61.88 -27.01 2.70
C THR A 264 -62.63 -28.18 3.33
N GLN A 265 -61.95 -29.30 3.58
CA GLN A 265 -62.56 -30.48 4.22
C GLN A 265 -63.10 -30.15 5.61
N THR A 266 -62.35 -29.35 6.38
CA THR A 266 -62.77 -28.89 7.72
C THR A 266 -63.98 -27.95 7.64
N GLN A 267 -64.00 -26.99 6.71
CA GLN A 267 -65.14 -26.09 6.52
C GLN A 267 -66.40 -26.84 6.08
N VAL A 268 -66.24 -27.78 5.14
CA VAL A 268 -67.33 -28.66 4.70
C VAL A 268 -67.85 -29.47 5.88
N ALA A 269 -66.98 -30.02 6.73
CA ALA A 269 -67.35 -30.76 7.95
C ALA A 269 -68.19 -29.91 8.91
N LEU A 270 -67.85 -28.63 9.08
CA LEU A 270 -68.50 -27.69 9.99
C LEU A 270 -69.81 -27.09 9.45
N ALA A 271 -69.99 -27.01 8.14
CA ALA A 271 -71.13 -26.34 7.52
C ALA A 271 -72.50 -27.01 7.75
N THR A 272 -72.53 -28.32 8.03
CA THR A 272 -73.79 -29.07 8.21
C THR A 272 -73.57 -30.26 9.13
N LYS A 273 -74.57 -30.60 9.96
CA LYS A 273 -74.55 -31.82 10.78
C LYS A 273 -74.48 -33.05 9.88
N ARG A 274 -73.55 -33.96 10.19
CA ARG A 274 -73.40 -35.26 9.53
C ARG A 274 -73.44 -36.39 10.55
N ASP A 275 -73.50 -37.62 10.06
CA ASP A 275 -73.38 -38.81 10.90
C ASP A 275 -71.93 -39.00 11.39
N ALA A 276 -71.76 -39.85 12.40
CA ALA A 276 -70.46 -40.11 12.98
C ALA A 276 -69.49 -40.80 12.00
N ALA A 277 -70.01 -41.57 11.03
CA ALA A 277 -69.19 -42.23 10.02
C ALA A 277 -68.52 -41.21 9.09
N THR A 278 -69.27 -40.25 8.54
CA THR A 278 -68.73 -39.23 7.64
C THR A 278 -67.68 -38.34 8.35
N TYR A 279 -67.89 -38.02 9.64
CA TYR A 279 -66.88 -37.28 10.40
C TYR A 279 -65.57 -38.06 10.57
N ARG A 280 -65.64 -39.38 10.79
CA ARG A 280 -64.45 -40.22 10.90
C ARG A 280 -63.69 -40.28 9.57
N ASP A 281 -64.38 -40.38 8.44
CA ASP A 281 -63.76 -40.41 7.11
C ASP A 281 -63.04 -39.08 6.80
N ILE A 282 -63.67 -37.94 7.12
CA ILE A 282 -63.03 -36.63 6.96
C ILE A 282 -61.79 -36.50 7.87
N LEU A 283 -61.88 -36.95 9.12
CA LEU A 283 -60.75 -36.92 10.05
C LEU A 283 -59.62 -37.86 9.61
N ALA A 284 -59.94 -39.02 9.05
CA ALA A 284 -58.96 -39.95 8.48
C ALA A 284 -58.24 -39.31 7.28
N SER A 285 -58.98 -38.70 6.35
CA SER A 285 -58.39 -37.98 5.21
C SER A 285 -57.51 -36.80 5.67
N ASN A 286 -57.95 -36.03 6.67
CA ASN A 286 -57.14 -34.97 7.27
C ASN A 286 -55.85 -35.53 7.91
N ALA A 287 -55.94 -36.67 8.61
CA ALA A 287 -54.79 -37.30 9.25
C ALA A 287 -53.73 -37.75 8.23
N GLU A 288 -54.16 -38.30 7.09
CA GLU A 288 -53.28 -38.63 5.97
C GLU A 288 -52.55 -37.39 5.43
N GLU A 289 -53.24 -36.25 5.29
CA GLU A 289 -52.60 -35.02 4.82
C GLU A 289 -51.66 -34.39 5.85
N PHE A 290 -51.97 -34.48 7.14
CA PHE A 290 -51.02 -34.10 8.19
C PHE A 290 -49.75 -34.97 8.14
N GLN A 291 -49.88 -36.27 7.90
CA GLN A 291 -48.73 -37.17 7.72
C GLN A 291 -47.93 -36.83 6.45
N ARG A 292 -48.60 -36.44 5.36
CA ARG A 292 -47.93 -35.97 4.13
C ARG A 292 -47.12 -34.70 4.40
N LEU A 293 -47.72 -33.71 5.06
CA LEU A 293 -47.05 -32.47 5.46
C LEU A 293 -45.85 -32.73 6.38
N ALA A 294 -46.01 -33.60 7.39
CA ALA A 294 -44.93 -33.95 8.31
C ALA A 294 -43.74 -34.61 7.60
N ARG A 295 -44.00 -35.52 6.65
CA ARG A 295 -42.94 -36.12 5.81
C ARG A 295 -42.24 -35.07 4.96
N MET A 296 -43.00 -34.20 4.29
CA MET A 296 -42.44 -33.13 3.45
C MET A 296 -41.51 -32.21 4.24
N VAL A 297 -41.91 -31.79 5.45
CA VAL A 297 -41.06 -30.97 6.35
C VAL A 297 -39.80 -31.72 6.79
N SER A 298 -39.93 -33.01 7.12
CA SER A 298 -38.78 -33.86 7.49
C SER A 298 -37.77 -34.00 6.35
N ASP A 299 -38.26 -34.16 5.12
CA ASP A 299 -37.42 -34.26 3.92
C ASP A 299 -36.75 -32.93 3.59
N MET A 300 -37.45 -31.80 3.75
CA MET A 300 -36.85 -30.46 3.61
C MET A 300 -35.73 -30.21 4.63
N LEU A 301 -35.98 -30.52 5.92
CA LEU A 301 -34.99 -30.37 6.99
C LEU A 301 -33.78 -31.28 6.76
N PHE A 302 -33.99 -32.43 6.14
CA PHE A 302 -32.92 -33.32 5.76
C PHE A 302 -32.10 -32.76 4.59
N LEU A 303 -32.74 -32.32 3.50
CA LEU A 303 -32.07 -31.70 2.35
C LEU A 303 -31.25 -30.47 2.76
N ALA A 304 -31.82 -29.58 3.55
CA ALA A 304 -31.15 -28.39 4.06
C ALA A 304 -29.93 -28.70 4.96
N LYS A 305 -29.93 -29.87 5.63
CA LYS A 305 -28.75 -30.35 6.36
C LYS A 305 -27.70 -30.86 5.38
N THR A 306 -28.08 -31.66 4.38
CA THR A 306 -27.16 -32.28 3.42
C THR A 306 -26.43 -31.30 2.50
N GLU A 307 -27.06 -30.19 2.11
CA GLU A 307 -26.43 -29.16 1.25
C GLU A 307 -25.25 -28.45 1.89
N ARG A 308 -25.14 -28.45 3.23
CA ARG A 308 -24.01 -27.82 3.95
C ARG A 308 -22.77 -28.72 4.05
N GLY A 309 -22.75 -29.85 3.35
CA GLY A 309 -21.70 -30.86 3.46
C GLY A 309 -21.80 -31.54 4.82
N VAL A 310 -22.67 -32.54 4.91
CA VAL A 310 -22.73 -33.38 6.12
C VAL A 310 -21.53 -34.33 6.06
N ASP A 311 -20.57 -34.13 6.96
CA ASP A 311 -19.78 -35.25 7.45
C ASP A 311 -20.79 -36.27 7.97
N LEU A 312 -20.90 -37.42 7.28
CA LEU A 312 -21.78 -38.53 7.65
C LEU A 312 -21.62 -38.77 9.17
N PRO A 313 -22.64 -38.46 9.99
CA PRO A 313 -22.45 -38.28 11.43
C PRO A 313 -21.91 -39.53 12.11
N HIS A 314 -22.16 -40.72 11.54
CA HIS A 314 -21.55 -41.97 11.96
C HIS A 314 -21.24 -42.86 10.74
N LYS A 315 -19.96 -43.06 10.42
CA LYS A 315 -19.52 -44.11 9.50
C LYS A 315 -19.31 -45.41 10.25
N GLU A 316 -20.04 -46.44 9.87
CA GLU A 316 -19.86 -47.81 10.35
C GLU A 316 -19.82 -48.79 9.18
N ARG A 317 -19.22 -49.98 9.39
CA ARG A 317 -19.31 -51.09 8.43
C ARG A 317 -20.54 -51.92 8.77
N PHE A 318 -21.43 -52.10 7.80
CA PHE A 318 -22.66 -52.87 7.98
C PHE A 318 -23.00 -53.68 6.72
N SER A 319 -23.75 -54.77 6.94
CA SER A 319 -24.22 -55.65 5.87
C SER A 319 -25.45 -55.06 5.18
N ALA A 320 -25.28 -54.63 3.93
CA ALA A 320 -26.37 -54.08 3.12
C ALA A 320 -27.54 -55.06 2.98
N ARG A 321 -27.22 -56.37 2.88
CA ARG A 321 -28.22 -57.43 2.76
C ARG A 321 -29.08 -57.57 4.01
N GLN A 322 -28.48 -57.52 5.21
CA GLN A 322 -29.23 -57.63 6.46
C GLN A 322 -30.18 -56.44 6.64
N ASP A 323 -29.71 -55.24 6.33
CA ASP A 323 -30.55 -54.04 6.44
C ASP A 323 -31.66 -53.98 5.37
N ALA A 324 -31.38 -54.43 4.14
CA ALA A 324 -32.40 -54.57 3.11
C ALA A 324 -33.48 -55.58 3.52
N LEU A 325 -33.09 -56.76 4.02
CA LEU A 325 -34.04 -57.78 4.50
C LEU A 325 -34.95 -57.25 5.63
N ALA A 326 -34.38 -56.53 6.60
CA ALA A 326 -35.17 -55.91 7.67
C ALA A 326 -36.17 -54.87 7.16
N LEU A 327 -35.83 -54.16 6.08
CA LEU A 327 -36.76 -53.24 5.42
C LEU A 327 -37.85 -53.99 4.65
N LEU A 328 -37.52 -55.08 3.93
CA LEU A 328 -38.55 -55.90 3.27
C LEU A 328 -39.58 -56.42 4.27
N GLU A 329 -39.14 -56.92 5.42
CA GLU A 329 -40.01 -57.40 6.51
C GLU A 329 -40.96 -56.30 7.00
N PHE A 330 -40.45 -55.07 7.17
CA PHE A 330 -41.29 -53.92 7.56
C PHE A 330 -42.40 -53.59 6.53
N TYR A 331 -42.14 -53.80 5.24
CA TYR A 331 -43.08 -53.49 4.15
C TYR A 331 -43.88 -54.71 3.66
N GLU A 332 -43.68 -55.88 4.25
CA GLU A 332 -44.28 -57.15 3.81
C GLU A 332 -45.81 -57.08 3.79
N ALA A 333 -46.42 -56.52 4.84
CA ALA A 333 -47.88 -56.36 4.92
C ALA A 333 -48.46 -55.51 3.77
N VAL A 334 -47.76 -54.45 3.36
CA VAL A 334 -48.18 -53.56 2.26
C VAL A 334 -47.98 -54.24 0.91
N ALA A 335 -46.93 -55.06 0.78
CA ALA A 335 -46.67 -55.83 -0.43
C ALA A 335 -47.69 -56.95 -0.63
N GLU A 336 -48.06 -57.66 0.44
CA GLU A 336 -49.07 -58.72 0.42
C GLU A 336 -50.44 -58.22 -0.02
N GLU A 337 -50.84 -57.02 0.45
CA GLU A 337 -52.11 -56.39 0.05
C GLU A 337 -52.22 -56.22 -1.48
N LYS A 338 -51.09 -55.95 -2.15
CA LYS A 338 -51.00 -55.82 -3.62
C LYS A 338 -50.51 -57.10 -4.34
N ARG A 339 -50.30 -58.19 -3.60
CA ARG A 339 -49.67 -59.44 -4.09
C ARG A 339 -48.30 -59.23 -4.75
N ILE A 340 -47.56 -58.21 -4.32
CA ILE A 340 -46.23 -57.91 -4.86
C ILE A 340 -45.20 -58.80 -4.18
N ARG A 341 -44.32 -59.42 -4.95
CA ARG A 341 -43.21 -60.23 -4.43
C ARG A 341 -41.98 -59.34 -4.20
N LEU A 342 -41.44 -59.37 -2.99
CA LEU A 342 -40.21 -58.67 -2.63
C LEU A 342 -39.02 -59.65 -2.62
N ARG A 343 -37.90 -59.26 -3.22
CA ARG A 343 -36.64 -60.03 -3.22
C ARG A 343 -35.44 -59.12 -2.95
N VAL A 344 -34.40 -59.69 -2.35
CA VAL A 344 -33.09 -59.05 -2.23
C VAL A 344 -32.08 -59.90 -3.01
N GLU A 345 -31.37 -59.28 -3.93
CA GLU A 345 -30.30 -59.94 -4.68
C GLU A 345 -28.94 -59.32 -4.35
N GLY A 346 -27.94 -60.19 -4.15
CA GLY A 346 -26.59 -59.79 -3.80
C GLY A 346 -26.30 -59.71 -2.30
N ALA A 347 -25.02 -59.50 -2.01
CA ALA A 347 -24.49 -59.33 -0.66
C ALA A 347 -23.29 -58.39 -0.75
N GLY A 348 -23.25 -57.39 0.14
CA GLY A 348 -22.17 -56.41 0.20
C GLY A 348 -22.08 -55.78 1.57
N GLU A 349 -20.85 -55.46 1.97
CA GLU A 349 -20.56 -54.66 3.16
C GLU A 349 -20.34 -53.22 2.72
N ILE A 350 -21.04 -52.29 3.37
CA ILE A 350 -20.94 -50.85 3.08
C ILE A 350 -20.26 -50.19 4.28
N GLU A 351 -19.32 -49.30 4.01
CA GLU A 351 -18.77 -48.37 5.01
C GLU A 351 -19.45 -47.01 4.83
N GLY A 352 -20.30 -46.63 5.78
CA GLY A 352 -21.10 -45.41 5.66
C GLY A 352 -22.07 -45.23 6.82
N ASP A 353 -23.00 -44.29 6.67
CA ASP A 353 -24.07 -44.10 7.65
C ASP A 353 -25.21 -45.09 7.36
N ARG A 354 -25.37 -46.06 8.26
CA ARG A 354 -26.37 -47.12 8.16
C ARG A 354 -27.80 -46.59 8.16
N LEU A 355 -28.07 -45.49 8.88
CA LEU A 355 -29.39 -44.85 8.90
C LEU A 355 -29.70 -44.20 7.55
N MET A 356 -28.71 -43.58 6.92
CA MET A 356 -28.85 -42.99 5.58
C MET A 356 -29.09 -44.06 4.51
N PHE A 357 -28.36 -45.19 4.59
CA PHE A 357 -28.60 -46.34 3.72
C PHE A 357 -30.04 -46.85 3.87
N ARG A 358 -30.48 -47.12 5.11
CA ARG A 358 -31.84 -47.58 5.38
C ARG A 358 -32.89 -46.61 4.85
N ARG A 359 -32.68 -45.30 5.01
CA ARG A 359 -33.60 -44.27 4.50
C ARG A 359 -33.64 -44.25 2.97
N ALA A 360 -32.49 -44.35 2.29
CA ALA A 360 -32.44 -44.41 0.84
C ALA A 360 -33.19 -45.62 0.27
N VAL A 361 -32.93 -46.82 0.83
CA VAL A 361 -33.60 -48.06 0.42
C VAL A 361 -35.10 -48.00 0.74
N SER A 362 -35.49 -47.50 1.92
CA SER A 362 -36.90 -47.31 2.29
C SER A 362 -37.63 -46.36 1.34
N ASN A 363 -37.00 -45.27 0.91
CA ASN A 363 -37.58 -44.35 -0.07
C ASN A 363 -37.78 -45.02 -1.44
N LEU A 364 -36.78 -45.79 -1.91
CA LEU A 364 -36.88 -46.54 -3.16
C LEU A 364 -37.98 -47.61 -3.09
N LEU A 365 -38.04 -48.37 -2.00
CA LEU A 365 -39.03 -49.42 -1.82
C LEU A 365 -40.46 -48.84 -1.71
N SER A 366 -40.63 -47.74 -0.98
CA SER A 366 -41.91 -47.05 -0.88
C SER A 366 -42.39 -46.55 -2.25
N ASN A 367 -41.49 -46.03 -3.09
CA ASN A 367 -41.81 -45.68 -4.47
C ASN A 367 -42.15 -46.91 -5.32
N ALA A 368 -41.34 -47.97 -5.25
CA ALA A 368 -41.55 -49.18 -6.02
C ALA A 368 -42.91 -49.82 -5.69
N LEU A 369 -43.30 -49.92 -4.41
CA LEU A 369 -44.60 -50.42 -3.98
C LEU A 369 -45.78 -49.55 -4.44
N ARG A 370 -45.55 -48.25 -4.61
CA ARG A 370 -46.59 -47.32 -5.09
C ARG A 370 -46.87 -47.49 -6.58
N TYR A 371 -45.82 -47.66 -7.40
CA TYR A 371 -45.91 -47.64 -8.86
C TYR A 371 -45.91 -49.03 -9.51
N THR A 372 -45.56 -50.08 -8.78
CA THR A 372 -45.63 -51.46 -9.30
C THR A 372 -47.10 -51.92 -9.34
N PRO A 373 -47.58 -52.42 -10.49
CA PRO A 373 -48.93 -52.97 -10.60
C PRO A 373 -49.12 -54.23 -9.73
N GLU A 374 -50.38 -54.62 -9.48
CA GLU A 374 -50.70 -55.82 -8.72
C GLU A 374 -50.02 -57.07 -9.30
N ALA A 375 -49.63 -58.00 -8.42
CA ALA A 375 -48.90 -59.23 -8.77
C ALA A 375 -47.51 -59.02 -9.42
N GLY A 376 -46.92 -57.84 -9.27
CA GLY A 376 -45.57 -57.52 -9.74
C GLY A 376 -44.43 -58.05 -8.84
N ASP A 377 -43.20 -57.82 -9.26
CA ASP A 377 -41.97 -58.17 -8.53
C ASP A 377 -41.12 -56.92 -8.27
N ILE A 378 -40.60 -56.77 -7.06
CA ILE A 378 -39.61 -55.74 -6.68
C ILE A 378 -38.36 -56.45 -6.17
N THR A 379 -37.22 -56.16 -6.77
CA THR A 379 -35.91 -56.69 -6.36
C THR A 379 -35.00 -55.54 -5.96
N ILE A 380 -34.42 -55.61 -4.75
CA ILE A 380 -33.41 -54.67 -4.25
C ILE A 380 -32.02 -55.26 -4.41
#